data_AF-A0A2S8BNW0-F1
#
_entry.id   AF-A0A2S8BNW0-F1
#
_cell.length_a   1.000
_cell.length_b   1.000
_cell.length_c   1.000
_cell.angle_alpha   90.00
_cell.angle_beta   90.00
_cell.angle_gamma   90.00
#
_symmetry.space_group_name_H-M   'P 1'
#
loop_
_entity.id
_entity.type
_entity.pdbx_description
1 polymer ?
#
loop_
_entity_poly.entity_id
_entity_poly.type
_entity_poly.pdbx_seq_one_letter_code
_entity_poly.pdbx_strand_id
1 'polypeptide(L)' 'MTNRRRRVLILGSTGSIGTQALQVIAANPDRFEVVGLAAGGGRPT' A
#
# COMPACT_ATOMS: atom_id res chain seq x y z
N MET A 1 -26.07 -0.67 1.89
CA MET A 1 -25.19 -0.73 0.69
C MET A 1 -23.79 -1.05 1.19
N THR A 2 -23.26 -2.25 0.92
CA THR A 2 -21.92 -2.64 1.38
C THR A 2 -20.88 -1.77 0.69
N ASN A 3 -20.29 -0.82 1.41
CA ASN A 3 -19.20 -0.03 0.86
C ASN A 3 -17.99 -0.95 0.70
N ARG A 4 -17.70 -1.37 -0.53
CA ARG A 4 -16.60 -2.27 -0.82
C ARG A 4 -15.30 -1.47 -0.79
N ARG A 5 -14.43 -1.77 0.18
CA ARG A 5 -13.08 -1.22 0.26
C ARG A 5 -12.33 -1.45 -1.06
N ARG A 6 -11.57 -0.44 -1.48
CA ARG A 6 -10.70 -0.56 -2.65
C ARG A 6 -9.47 -1.36 -2.27
N ARG A 7 -9.24 -2.45 -2.99
CA ARG A 7 -8.08 -3.33 -2.79
C ARG A 7 -6.89 -2.74 -3.52
N VAL A 8 -5.78 -2.53 -2.82
CA VAL A 8 -4.58 -1.85 -3.32
C VAL A 8 -3.35 -2.74 -3.18
N LEU A 9 -2.60 -2.90 -4.27
CA LEU A 9 -1.27 -3.50 -4.31
C LEU A 9 -0.24 -2.37 -4.47
N ILE A 10 0.78 -2.30 -3.61
CA ILE A 10 1.81 -1.25 -3.67
C ILE A 10 3.14 -1.84 -4.13
N LEU A 11 3.60 -1.43 -5.31
CA LEU A 11 4.94 -1.73 -5.83
C LEU A 11 5.90 -0.58 -5.49
N GLY A 12 7.05 -0.90 -4.91
CA GLY A 12 7.95 0.11 -4.34
C GLY A 12 7.48 0.63 -2.98
N SER A 13 6.92 -0.25 -2.13
CA SER A 13 6.31 0.12 -0.84
C SER A 13 7.26 0.80 0.15
N THR A 14 8.58 0.65 -0.03
CA THR A 14 9.62 1.31 0.78
C THR A 14 10.13 2.63 0.18
N GLY A 15 9.75 2.95 -1.06
CA GLY A 15 10.07 4.23 -1.67
C GLY A 15 9.24 5.36 -1.06
N SER A 16 9.63 6.61 -1.30
CA SER A 16 8.93 7.79 -0.79
C SER A 16 7.42 7.77 -1.11
N ILE A 17 7.05 7.43 -2.35
CA ILE A 17 5.65 7.32 -2.78
C ILE A 17 4.93 6.17 -2.08
N GLY A 18 5.59 5.01 -1.95
CA GLY A 18 5.01 3.83 -1.29
C GLY A 18 4.68 4.09 0.18
N THR A 19 5.62 4.69 0.91
CA THR A 19 5.44 5.06 2.32
C THR A 19 4.33 6.10 2.50
N GLN A 20 4.28 7.13 1.65
CA GLN A 20 3.22 8.13 1.71
C GLN A 20 1.85 7.55 1.35
N ALA A 21 1.77 6.66 0.35
CA ALA A 21 0.53 5.97 0.02
C ALA A 21 0.03 5.11 1.18
N LEU A 22 0.93 4.44 1.90
CA LEU A 22 0.61 3.70 3.13
C LEU A 22 0.04 4.60 4.22
N GLN A 23 0.56 5.82 4.39
CA GLN A 23 0.02 6.79 5.35
C GLN A 23 -1.43 7.19 4.99
N VAL A 24 -1.71 7.44 3.71
CA VAL A 24 -3.08 7.77 3.25
C VAL A 24 -4.05 6.60 3.50
N ILE A 25 -3.61 5.36 3.21
CA ILE A 25 -4.41 4.16 3.43
C ILE A 25 -4.67 3.93 4.92
N ALA A 26 -3.66 4.09 5.76
CA ALA A 26 -3.78 3.98 7.21
C ALA A 26 -4.77 5.01 7.80
N ALA A 27 -4.81 6.22 7.22
CA ALA A 27 -5.75 7.27 7.61
C ALA A 27 -7.20 7.04 7.10
N ASN A 28 -7.43 6.07 6.20
CA ASN A 28 -8.74 5.83 5.57
C ASN A 28 -9.09 4.31 5.53
N PRO A 29 -9.12 3.61 6.68
CA PRO A 29 -9.25 2.14 6.72
C PRO A 29 -10.63 1.61 6.27
N ASP A 30 -11.65 2.46 6.26
CA ASP A 30 -13.00 2.18 5.75
C ASP A 30 -13.08 2.24 4.21
N ARG A 31 -12.08 2.86 3.56
CA ARG A 31 -12.04 3.08 2.11
C ARG A 31 -11.08 2.16 1.39
N PHE A 32 -10.02 1.72 2.06
CA PHE A 32 -8.92 0.99 1.43
C PHE A 32 -8.53 -0.27 2.19
N GLU A 33 -8.03 -1.25 1.44
CA GLU A 33 -7.48 -2.50 1.95
C GLU A 33 -6.19 -2.80 1.19
N VAL A 34 -5.06 -2.85 1.88
CA VAL A 34 -3.80 -3.30 1.27
C VAL A 34 -3.86 -4.81 1.11
N VAL A 35 -3.70 -5.29 -0.13
CA VAL A 35 -3.74 -6.72 -0.46
C VAL A 35 -2.38 -7.29 -0.88
N GLY A 36 -1.36 -6.44 -0.95
CA GLY A 36 0.01 -6.85 -1.17
C GLY A 36 0.96 -5.67 -1.16
N LEU A 37 2.22 -5.96 -0.87
CA LEU A 37 3.33 -5.02 -0.89
C LEU A 37 4.48 -5.67 -1.65
N ALA A 38 5.18 -4.90 -2.47
CA ALA A 38 6.44 -5.27 -3.06
C ALA A 38 7.45 -4.14 -2.87
N ALA A 39 8.67 -4.49 -2.49
CA ALA A 39 9.78 -3.56 -2.39
C ALA A 39 10.97 -4.14 -3.15
N GLY A 40 11.59 -3.36 -4.03
CA GLY A 40 12.84 -3.70 -4.70
C GLY A 40 13.97 -2.90 -4.07
N GLY A 41 15.02 -3.57 -3.59
CA GLY A 41 16.13 -2.87 -2.92
C GLY A 41 17.19 -3.74 -2.24
N GLY A 42 16.96 -5.06 -2.10
CA GLY A 42 18.02 -5.99 -1.75
C GLY A 42 18.58 -6.62 -3.01
N ARG A 43 19.71 -6.14 -3.53
CA ARG A 43 20.61 -7.05 -4.26
C ARG A 43 21.22 -7.94 -3.18
N PRO A 44 20.97 -9.26 -3.14
CA PRO A 44 21.90 -10.16 -2.51
C PRO A 44 23.11 -10.22 -3.44
N THR A 45 24.09 -9.35 -3.20
CA THR A 45 25.46 -9.66 -3.59
C THR A 45 26.03 -10.65 -2.59
#